data_AF-A0A2V9WSC2-F1
#
_entry.id   AF-A0A2V9WSC2-F1
#
_cell.length_a   1.000
_cell.length_b   1.000
_cell.length_c   1.000
_cell.angle_alpha   90.00
_cell.angle_beta   90.00
_cell.angle_gamma   90.00
#
_symmetry.space_group_name_H-M   'P 1'
#
loop_
_entity.id
_entity.type
_entity.pdbx_description
1 polymer ?
#
loop_
_entity_poly.entity_id
_entity_poly.type
_entity_poly.pdbx_seq_one_letter_code
_entity_poly.pdbx_strand_id
1 'polypeptide(L)'
;MEEARIRIAEGALSFFSPHSMLRPIAPIFPLVPFEADQPYLYDGGNTFVLGNPIKGGGDPHATDLPRNNANPSRALIGDPRNDENTIVSQLQGLFLRFHTRTLADNPGLPFEDIQKLVRFHYQYVVLNDFLPRIIHSSVLNDLKTEGHYDQSKLKFFHWKNEPFLPVEFSVAGYRLGHSMIRPDYRLNDSVLLPIFPVGAPPAPAPGFPEGLTGFRAMNPAWGIDWGRFIDIDVRTY
;
A
#
# COMPACT_ATOMS: atom_id res chain seq x y z
N MET A 1 9.15 -26.49 11.49
CA MET A 1 9.06 -25.11 10.94
C MET A 1 8.62 -25.08 9.47
N GLU A 2 8.96 -26.10 8.67
CA GLU A 2 8.43 -26.29 7.30
C GLU A 2 6.90 -26.55 7.27
N GLU A 3 6.39 -27.40 8.18
CA GLU A 3 4.96 -27.78 8.24
C GLU A 3 4.01 -26.64 8.63
N ALA A 4 4.51 -25.59 9.28
CA ALA A 4 3.70 -24.43 9.65
C ALA A 4 3.43 -23.49 8.46
N ARG A 5 4.28 -23.50 7.43
CA ARG A 5 4.11 -22.69 6.21
C ARG A 5 3.09 -23.30 5.25
N ILE A 6 3.02 -24.63 5.20
CA ILE A 6 2.08 -25.36 4.34
C ILE A 6 0.63 -25.25 4.88
N ARG A 7 0.45 -25.28 6.20
CA ARG A 7 -0.89 -25.12 6.82
C ARG A 7 -1.49 -23.71 6.66
N ILE A 8 -0.67 -22.67 6.49
CA ILE A 8 -1.15 -21.31 6.20
C ILE A 8 -1.70 -21.22 4.77
N ALA A 9 -1.09 -21.93 3.82
CA ALA A 9 -1.59 -22.03 2.45
C ALA A 9 -2.88 -22.87 2.37
N GLU A 10 -2.93 -24.02 3.05
CA GLU A 10 -4.11 -24.90 3.05
C GLU A 10 -5.31 -24.30 3.81
N GLY A 11 -5.05 -23.60 4.92
CA GLY A 11 -6.10 -22.90 5.68
C GLY A 11 -6.71 -21.73 4.91
N ALA A 12 -5.93 -21.02 4.08
CA ALA A 12 -6.46 -19.97 3.21
C ALA A 12 -7.23 -20.54 2.00
N LEU A 13 -6.87 -21.73 1.52
CA LEU A 13 -7.51 -22.41 0.39
C LEU A 13 -8.89 -23.00 0.75
N SER A 14 -9.12 -23.43 1.99
CA SER A 14 -10.41 -24.00 2.39
C SER A 14 -11.54 -22.97 2.57
N PHE A 15 -11.23 -21.65 2.53
CA PHE A 15 -12.21 -20.57 2.70
C PHE A 15 -12.84 -20.05 1.40
N PHE A 16 -12.40 -20.51 0.22
CA PHE A 16 -12.84 -19.93 -1.05
C PHE A 16 -13.33 -20.99 -2.04
N SER A 17 -14.66 -21.15 -2.10
CA SER A 17 -15.35 -21.92 -3.14
C SER A 17 -15.01 -21.38 -4.55
N PRO A 18 -14.89 -22.22 -5.60
CA PRO A 18 -14.37 -21.81 -6.91
C PRO A 18 -15.28 -20.90 -7.74
N HIS A 19 -16.45 -20.50 -7.22
CA HIS A 19 -17.50 -19.80 -7.99
C HIS A 19 -17.81 -18.36 -7.55
N SER A 20 -17.04 -17.79 -6.62
CA SER A 20 -17.18 -16.38 -6.22
C SER A 20 -15.89 -15.62 -6.48
N MET A 21 -15.61 -15.37 -7.76
CA MET A 21 -14.62 -14.35 -8.16
C MET A 21 -15.14 -12.97 -7.73
N LEU A 22 -14.85 -12.59 -6.49
CA LEU A 22 -14.78 -11.19 -6.10
C LEU A 22 -13.72 -10.55 -6.98
N ARG A 23 -14.13 -9.88 -8.06
CA ARG A 23 -13.34 -8.83 -8.70
C ARG A 23 -13.35 -7.65 -7.74
N PRO A 24 -12.23 -7.29 -7.10
CA PRO A 24 -12.25 -6.19 -6.17
C PRO A 24 -12.41 -4.84 -6.88
N ILE A 25 -13.04 -3.95 -6.15
CA ILE A 25 -13.14 -2.51 -6.35
C ILE A 25 -11.74 -1.92 -6.27
N ALA A 26 -11.42 -0.99 -7.17
CA ALA A 26 -10.15 -0.28 -7.27
C ALA A 26 -9.46 -0.03 -5.91
N PRO A 27 -8.39 -0.78 -5.60
CA PRO A 27 -7.39 -0.39 -4.65
C PRO A 27 -6.26 0.35 -5.39
N ILE A 28 -5.33 0.84 -4.58
CA ILE A 28 -3.94 1.23 -4.85
C ILE A 28 -3.18 0.25 -5.81
N PHE A 29 -3.76 -0.91 -6.16
CA PHE A 29 -3.36 -1.84 -7.22
C PHE A 29 -4.60 -2.32 -8.00
N PRO A 30 -4.83 -1.93 -9.26
CA PRO A 30 -6.00 -2.38 -10.02
C PRO A 30 -5.90 -3.87 -10.40
N LEU A 31 -6.98 -4.42 -10.95
CA LEU A 31 -7.33 -5.85 -10.89
C LEU A 31 -7.49 -6.54 -12.24
N VAL A 32 -6.64 -6.18 -13.18
CA VAL A 32 -6.57 -6.74 -14.53
C VAL A 32 -5.15 -7.27 -14.71
N PRO A 33 -4.86 -8.29 -15.56
CA PRO A 33 -3.51 -8.80 -15.72
C PRO A 33 -2.58 -7.68 -16.25
N PHE A 34 -1.91 -6.98 -15.33
CA PHE A 34 -1.19 -5.73 -15.63
C PHE A 34 -0.03 -5.91 -16.62
N GLU A 35 0.51 -7.12 -16.73
CA GLU A 35 1.63 -7.39 -17.65
C GLU A 35 1.21 -7.14 -19.11
N ALA A 36 -0.02 -7.51 -19.50
CA ALA A 36 -0.50 -7.33 -20.87
C ALA A 36 -0.88 -5.88 -21.21
N ASP A 37 -1.41 -5.12 -20.24
CA ASP A 37 -1.90 -3.75 -20.47
C ASP A 37 -0.84 -2.67 -20.18
N GLN A 38 0.12 -2.95 -19.29
CA GLN A 38 1.16 -2.00 -18.86
C GLN A 38 2.56 -2.65 -18.75
N PRO A 39 3.07 -3.25 -19.84
CA PRO A 39 4.36 -3.97 -19.82
C PRO A 39 5.55 -3.07 -19.44
N TYR A 40 5.43 -1.75 -19.64
CA TYR A 40 6.46 -0.77 -19.29
C TYR A 40 6.72 -0.62 -17.78
N LEU A 41 5.88 -1.20 -16.92
CA LEU A 41 6.11 -1.25 -15.47
C LEU A 41 7.06 -2.39 -15.05
N TYR A 42 7.35 -3.33 -15.94
CA TYR A 42 8.12 -4.55 -15.67
C TYR A 42 9.44 -4.56 -16.47
N ASP A 43 10.41 -5.35 -15.99
CA ASP A 43 11.75 -5.46 -16.58
C ASP A 43 11.84 -6.37 -17.82
N GLY A 44 10.69 -6.77 -18.39
CA GLY A 44 10.60 -7.74 -19.48
C GLY A 44 10.45 -9.19 -19.01
N GLY A 45 10.55 -9.44 -17.70
CA GLY A 45 9.95 -10.60 -17.04
C GLY A 45 8.67 -10.18 -16.32
N ASN A 46 8.58 -10.54 -15.03
CA ASN A 46 7.45 -10.23 -14.15
C ASN A 46 7.83 -9.42 -12.91
N THR A 47 9.06 -8.92 -12.89
CA THR A 47 9.62 -8.08 -11.83
C THR A 47 9.32 -6.63 -12.14
N PHE A 48 8.88 -5.87 -11.14
CA PHE A 48 8.68 -4.44 -11.30
C PHE A 48 10.01 -3.72 -11.50
N VAL A 49 10.02 -2.74 -12.40
CA VAL A 49 11.13 -1.79 -12.53
C VAL A 49 11.19 -0.95 -11.25
N LEU A 50 12.36 -0.92 -10.61
CA LEU A 50 12.61 -0.11 -9.42
C LEU A 50 13.38 1.16 -9.78
N GLY A 51 13.17 2.21 -9.00
CA GLY A 51 13.88 3.48 -9.15
C GLY A 51 15.25 3.47 -8.47
N ASN A 52 15.79 4.68 -8.28
CA ASN A 52 17.11 4.88 -7.68
C ASN A 52 17.13 4.46 -6.20
N PRO A 53 18.26 3.94 -5.68
CA PRO A 53 18.38 3.61 -4.27
C PRO A 53 18.13 4.80 -3.36
N ILE A 54 17.38 4.58 -2.28
CA ILE A 54 17.18 5.52 -1.19
C ILE A 54 17.92 4.99 0.05
N LYS A 55 18.51 5.90 0.82
CA LYS A 55 19.29 5.67 2.03
C LYS A 55 18.79 6.55 3.16
N GLY A 56 19.37 6.37 4.34
CA GLY A 56 19.02 7.12 5.56
C GLY A 56 17.98 6.42 6.44
N GLY A 57 17.14 5.54 5.88
CA GLY A 57 16.18 4.72 6.61
C GLY A 57 16.74 3.39 7.09
N GLY A 58 15.89 2.61 7.76
CA GLY A 58 16.23 1.27 8.27
C GLY A 58 16.21 0.16 7.20
N ASP A 59 15.63 0.42 6.02
CA ASP A 59 15.58 -0.55 4.92
C ASP A 59 16.76 -0.36 3.94
N PRO A 60 17.74 -1.28 3.91
CA PRO A 60 18.93 -1.14 3.05
C PRO A 60 18.62 -1.24 1.55
N HIS A 61 17.45 -1.82 1.21
CA HIS A 61 16.99 -2.05 -0.16
C HIS A 61 15.89 -1.06 -0.58
N ALA A 62 15.68 0.02 0.19
CA ALA A 62 14.76 1.07 -0.20
C ALA A 62 15.17 1.68 -1.56
N THR A 63 14.17 1.87 -2.42
CA THR A 63 14.31 2.46 -3.75
C THR A 63 13.19 3.46 -3.97
N ASP A 64 13.46 4.51 -4.74
CA ASP A 64 12.42 5.39 -5.27
C ASP A 64 11.55 4.60 -6.27
N LEU A 65 10.44 5.20 -6.65
CA LEU A 65 9.63 4.72 -7.75
C LEU A 65 10.40 4.87 -9.08
N PRO A 66 10.17 4.02 -10.07
CA PRO A 66 10.65 4.27 -11.42
C PRO A 66 10.05 5.59 -11.92
N ARG A 67 10.87 6.46 -12.52
CA ARG A 67 10.44 7.79 -12.95
C ARG A 67 10.81 8.04 -14.41
N ASN A 68 10.02 8.87 -15.08
CA ASN A 68 10.35 9.35 -16.42
C ASN A 68 11.46 10.42 -16.40
N ASN A 69 11.93 10.78 -17.59
CA ASN A 69 12.96 11.82 -17.79
C ASN A 69 12.39 13.26 -17.88
N ALA A 70 11.14 13.48 -17.45
CA ALA A 70 10.56 14.82 -17.45
C ALA A 70 11.15 15.70 -16.33
N ASN A 71 10.92 17.00 -16.41
CA ASN A 71 11.29 17.95 -15.35
C ASN A 71 10.05 18.77 -14.91
N PRO A 72 9.49 18.54 -13.69
CA PRO A 72 9.93 17.55 -12.71
C PRO A 72 9.61 16.13 -13.18
N SER A 73 10.38 15.15 -12.72
CA SER A 73 10.15 13.74 -13.06
C SER A 73 8.86 13.22 -12.42
N ARG A 74 8.19 12.28 -13.08
CA ARG A 74 6.94 11.66 -12.62
C ARG A 74 7.11 10.16 -12.46
N ALA A 75 6.54 9.62 -11.38
CA ALA A 75 6.52 8.19 -11.14
C ALA A 75 5.73 7.45 -12.23
N LEU A 76 6.28 6.32 -12.66
CA LEU A 76 5.67 5.37 -13.59
C LEU A 76 5.06 4.24 -12.77
N ILE A 77 3.81 4.41 -12.35
CA ILE A 77 3.10 3.51 -11.44
C ILE A 77 1.63 3.39 -11.87
N GLY A 78 0.97 2.31 -11.43
CA GLY A 78 -0.42 2.02 -11.83
C GLY A 78 -1.44 3.09 -11.41
N ASP A 79 -1.26 3.70 -10.23
CA ASP A 79 -2.05 4.85 -9.78
C ASP A 79 -1.11 6.02 -9.44
N PRO A 80 -1.13 7.13 -10.19
CA PRO A 80 -0.22 8.25 -9.97
C PRO A 80 -0.42 8.93 -8.61
N ARG A 81 -1.57 8.76 -7.96
CA ARG A 81 -1.83 9.34 -6.62
C ARG A 81 -0.92 8.75 -5.55
N ASN A 82 -0.37 7.55 -5.78
CA ASN A 82 0.59 6.95 -4.86
C ASN A 82 1.97 7.62 -4.89
N ASP A 83 2.14 8.72 -5.65
CA ASP A 83 3.31 9.60 -5.61
C ASP A 83 2.99 11.00 -5.06
N GLU A 84 1.87 11.18 -4.34
CA GLU A 84 1.45 12.51 -3.84
C GLU A 84 2.35 13.04 -2.72
N ASN A 85 2.89 12.16 -1.88
CA ASN A 85 3.87 12.49 -0.86
C ASN A 85 4.90 11.37 -0.67
N THR A 86 6.05 11.75 -0.12
CA THR A 86 7.21 10.87 0.08
C THR A 86 6.90 9.57 0.84
N ILE A 87 6.00 9.61 1.83
CA ILE A 87 5.66 8.44 2.66
C ILE A 87 4.87 7.44 1.81
N VAL A 88 3.87 7.92 1.06
CA VAL A 88 3.06 7.08 0.18
C VAL A 88 3.90 6.52 -0.98
N SER A 89 4.80 7.32 -1.57
CA SER A 89 5.71 6.84 -2.63
C SER A 89 6.59 5.68 -2.15
N GLN A 90 7.12 5.76 -0.93
CA GLN A 90 7.94 4.69 -0.35
C GLN A 90 7.11 3.46 0.01
N LEU A 91 5.87 3.62 0.47
CA LEU A 91 4.95 2.48 0.67
C LEU A 91 4.65 1.78 -0.65
N GLN A 92 4.40 2.54 -1.73
CA GLN A 92 4.24 1.99 -3.07
C GLN A 92 5.48 1.21 -3.50
N GLY A 93 6.68 1.78 -3.33
CA GLY A 93 7.96 1.11 -3.64
C GLY A 93 8.16 -0.19 -2.85
N LEU A 94 7.74 -0.22 -1.58
CA LEU A 94 7.75 -1.42 -0.75
C LEU A 94 6.86 -2.52 -1.36
N PHE A 95 5.64 -2.19 -1.81
CA PHE A 95 4.76 -3.16 -2.47
C PHE A 95 5.31 -3.66 -3.82
N LEU A 96 5.98 -2.80 -4.60
CA LEU A 96 6.66 -3.24 -5.83
C LEU A 96 7.73 -4.29 -5.52
N ARG A 97 8.57 -4.03 -4.50
CA ARG A 97 9.58 -4.97 -4.05
C ARG A 97 8.99 -6.24 -3.43
N PHE A 98 7.89 -6.13 -2.70
CA PHE A 98 7.18 -7.26 -2.14
C PHE A 98 6.63 -8.19 -3.23
N HIS A 99 6.08 -7.63 -4.31
CA HIS A 99 5.68 -8.41 -5.49
C HIS A 99 6.87 -9.15 -6.10
N THR A 100 7.98 -8.45 -6.35
CA THR A 100 9.22 -9.06 -6.90
C THR A 100 9.73 -10.19 -6.01
N ARG A 101 9.68 -10.00 -4.68
CA ARG A 101 10.06 -11.05 -3.73
C ARG A 101 9.10 -12.24 -3.77
N THR A 102 7.80 -11.98 -3.83
CA THR A 102 6.77 -13.03 -3.91
C THR A 102 6.94 -13.87 -5.18
N LEU A 103 7.27 -13.24 -6.31
CA LEU A 103 7.61 -13.93 -7.55
C LEU A 103 8.81 -14.85 -7.37
N ALA A 104 9.89 -14.34 -6.77
CA ALA A 104 11.12 -15.12 -6.53
C ALA A 104 10.91 -16.31 -5.58
N ASP A 105 10.07 -16.14 -4.55
CA ASP A 105 9.77 -17.19 -3.57
C ASP A 105 8.80 -18.26 -4.12
N ASN A 106 8.14 -18.02 -5.26
CA ASN A 106 7.16 -18.92 -5.85
C ASN A 106 7.46 -19.20 -7.33
N PRO A 107 8.59 -19.86 -7.65
CA PRO A 107 9.00 -20.11 -9.02
C PRO A 107 7.96 -20.99 -9.74
N GLY A 108 7.59 -20.58 -10.96
CA GLY A 108 6.64 -21.31 -11.81
C GLY A 108 5.16 -21.04 -11.54
N LEU A 109 4.81 -20.23 -10.53
CA LEU A 109 3.43 -19.77 -10.39
C LEU A 109 3.08 -18.78 -11.52
N PRO A 110 1.86 -18.87 -12.09
CA PRO A 110 1.35 -17.86 -13.00
C PRO A 110 1.35 -16.46 -12.38
N PHE A 111 1.61 -15.45 -13.21
CA PHE A 111 1.66 -14.06 -12.76
C PHE A 111 0.36 -13.61 -12.05
N GLU A 112 -0.79 -14.02 -12.55
CA GLU A 112 -2.09 -13.71 -11.94
C GLU A 112 -2.23 -14.24 -10.50
N ASP A 113 -1.64 -15.41 -10.23
CA ASP A 113 -1.61 -16.00 -8.89
C ASP A 113 -0.66 -15.23 -7.97
N ILE A 114 0.49 -14.77 -8.48
CA ILE A 114 1.39 -13.87 -7.73
C ILE A 114 0.66 -12.58 -7.36
N GLN A 115 -0.02 -11.95 -8.31
CA GLN A 115 -0.83 -10.76 -8.04
C GLN A 115 -1.93 -11.03 -7.02
N LYS A 116 -2.57 -12.20 -7.09
CA LYS A 116 -3.60 -12.61 -6.12
C LYS A 116 -3.01 -12.75 -4.72
N LEU A 117 -1.85 -13.39 -4.59
CA LEU A 117 -1.15 -13.52 -3.30
C LEU A 117 -0.78 -12.16 -2.70
N VAL A 118 -0.20 -11.25 -3.49
CA VAL A 118 0.15 -9.90 -3.04
C VAL A 118 -1.10 -9.15 -2.56
N ARG A 119 -2.20 -9.22 -3.31
CA ARG A 119 -3.49 -8.62 -2.92
C ARG A 119 -4.06 -9.21 -1.64
N PHE A 120 -3.98 -10.52 -1.47
CA PHE A 120 -4.46 -11.19 -0.26
C PHE A 120 -3.66 -10.76 0.97
N HIS A 121 -2.34 -10.57 0.85
CA HIS A 121 -1.54 -10.00 1.94
C HIS A 121 -1.97 -8.57 2.27
N TYR A 122 -2.20 -7.72 1.27
CA TYR A 122 -2.72 -6.38 1.50
C TYR A 122 -4.09 -6.40 2.21
N GLN A 123 -5.03 -7.23 1.75
CA GLN A 123 -6.35 -7.39 2.37
C GLN A 123 -6.25 -7.94 3.79
N TYR A 124 -5.32 -8.86 4.04
CA TYR A 124 -5.06 -9.37 5.38
C TYR A 124 -4.59 -8.25 6.32
N VAL A 125 -3.64 -7.42 5.89
CA VAL A 125 -3.18 -6.25 6.66
C VAL A 125 -4.35 -5.30 6.93
N VAL A 126 -5.20 -5.04 5.93
CA VAL A 126 -6.38 -4.19 6.11
C VAL A 126 -7.30 -4.75 7.21
N LEU A 127 -7.67 -6.03 7.12
CA LEU A 127 -8.66 -6.64 8.01
C LEU A 127 -8.15 -6.89 9.44
N ASN A 128 -6.86 -7.20 9.58
CA ASN A 128 -6.30 -7.69 10.84
C ASN A 128 -5.42 -6.67 11.57
N ASP A 129 -4.97 -5.62 10.88
CA ASP A 129 -4.10 -4.60 11.46
C ASP A 129 -4.71 -3.19 11.35
N PHE A 130 -5.05 -2.76 10.13
CA PHE A 130 -5.55 -1.41 9.91
C PHE A 130 -6.93 -1.16 10.50
N LEU A 131 -7.93 -1.99 10.18
CA LEU A 131 -9.31 -1.78 10.66
C LEU A 131 -9.42 -1.81 12.19
N PRO A 132 -8.80 -2.77 12.92
CA PRO A 132 -8.84 -2.77 14.39
C PRO A 132 -8.21 -1.54 15.05
N ARG A 133 -7.29 -0.84 14.37
CA ARG A 133 -6.67 0.39 14.88
C ARG A 133 -7.56 1.63 14.78
N ILE A 134 -8.51 1.66 13.84
CA ILE A 134 -9.38 2.83 13.59
C ILE A 134 -10.85 2.59 13.90
N ILE A 135 -11.29 1.32 13.98
CA ILE A 135 -12.66 0.94 14.29
C ILE A 135 -12.71 0.28 15.66
N HIS A 136 -13.65 0.72 16.50
CA HIS A 136 -13.88 0.13 17.81
C HIS A 136 -14.23 -1.37 17.69
N SER A 137 -13.66 -2.19 18.56
CA SER A 137 -13.75 -3.66 18.50
C SER A 137 -15.20 -4.18 18.52
N SER A 138 -16.11 -3.51 19.23
CA SER A 138 -17.53 -3.88 19.26
C SER A 138 -18.16 -3.85 17.86
N VAL A 139 -17.84 -2.83 17.05
CA VAL A 139 -18.38 -2.70 15.69
C VAL A 139 -17.85 -3.83 14.80
N LEU A 140 -16.57 -4.17 14.91
CA LEU A 140 -15.99 -5.29 14.15
C LEU A 140 -16.56 -6.64 14.59
N ASN A 141 -16.80 -6.84 15.88
CA ASN A 141 -17.40 -8.05 16.42
C ASN A 141 -18.86 -8.20 15.99
N ASP A 142 -19.61 -7.10 15.92
CA ASP A 142 -20.98 -7.10 15.40
C ASP A 142 -21.05 -7.57 13.95
N LEU A 143 -19.98 -7.41 13.16
CA LEU A 143 -19.88 -7.89 11.78
C LEU A 143 -19.44 -9.36 11.64
N LYS A 144 -19.23 -10.08 12.76
CA LYS A 144 -18.73 -11.46 12.77
C LYS A 144 -19.75 -12.46 13.31
N THR A 145 -19.80 -13.65 12.73
CA THR A 145 -20.51 -14.83 13.24
C THR A 145 -19.46 -15.92 13.51
N GLU A 146 -19.44 -16.48 14.72
CA GLU A 146 -18.46 -17.51 15.13
C GLU A 146 -16.99 -17.08 14.90
N GLY A 147 -16.70 -15.78 15.05
CA GLY A 147 -15.35 -15.23 14.85
C GLY A 147 -14.99 -14.89 13.40
N HIS A 148 -15.83 -15.24 12.43
CA HIS A 148 -15.61 -14.96 11.00
C HIS A 148 -16.48 -13.80 10.52
N TYR A 149 -15.94 -12.95 9.63
CA TYR A 149 -16.73 -11.87 9.03
C TYR A 149 -17.91 -12.45 8.23
N ASP A 150 -19.11 -11.95 8.50
CA ASP A 150 -20.35 -12.48 7.96
C ASP A 150 -21.01 -11.42 7.08
N GLN A 151 -21.07 -11.71 5.77
CA GLN A 151 -21.64 -10.80 4.78
C GLN A 151 -23.12 -10.49 5.06
N SER A 152 -23.87 -11.42 5.65
CA SER A 152 -25.30 -11.21 5.96
C SER A 152 -25.53 -10.09 6.98
N LYS A 153 -24.49 -9.71 7.73
CA LYS A 153 -24.54 -8.61 8.71
C LYS A 153 -24.31 -7.23 8.10
N LEU A 154 -23.91 -7.14 6.84
CA LEU A 154 -23.73 -5.87 6.15
C LEU A 154 -25.10 -5.22 5.88
N LYS A 155 -25.40 -4.13 6.59
CA LYS A 155 -26.70 -3.44 6.46
C LYS A 155 -26.81 -2.57 5.22
N PHE A 156 -25.73 -1.88 4.87
CA PHE A 156 -25.75 -0.80 3.86
C PHE A 156 -24.95 -1.11 2.59
N PHE A 157 -24.21 -2.22 2.58
CA PHE A 157 -23.37 -2.59 1.44
C PHE A 157 -23.93 -3.83 0.73
N HIS A 158 -24.74 -3.58 -0.30
CA HIS A 158 -25.35 -4.62 -1.14
C HIS A 158 -25.00 -4.35 -2.60
N TRP A 159 -24.27 -5.27 -3.22
CA TRP A 159 -23.91 -5.20 -4.63
C TRP A 159 -24.54 -6.36 -5.39
N LYS A 160 -24.90 -6.14 -6.67
CA LYS A 160 -25.63 -7.12 -7.50
C LYS A 160 -24.73 -7.82 -8.50
N ASN A 161 -24.00 -7.04 -9.29
CA ASN A 161 -23.17 -7.56 -10.38
C ASN A 161 -21.71 -7.57 -9.98
N GLU A 162 -21.23 -6.44 -9.47
CA GLU A 162 -19.85 -6.26 -9.03
C GLU A 162 -19.81 -5.39 -7.76
N PRO A 163 -18.89 -5.68 -6.83
CA PRO A 163 -18.64 -4.79 -5.71
C PRO A 163 -18.31 -3.37 -6.22
N PHE A 164 -18.78 -2.33 -5.52
CA PHE A 164 -18.47 -0.92 -5.82
C PHE A 164 -18.01 -0.18 -4.55
N LEU A 165 -17.45 1.02 -4.68
CA LEU A 165 -17.14 1.87 -3.53
C LEU A 165 -18.30 2.86 -3.30
N PRO A 166 -19.03 2.80 -2.18
CA PRO A 166 -20.12 3.76 -1.90
C PRO A 166 -19.58 5.19 -1.83
N VAL A 167 -20.37 6.16 -2.33
CA VAL A 167 -19.98 7.59 -2.29
C VAL A 167 -19.92 8.10 -0.86
N GLU A 168 -20.80 7.60 0.01
CA GLU A 168 -20.82 7.87 1.44
C GLU A 168 -19.51 7.41 2.10
N PHE A 169 -18.96 6.30 1.65
CA PHE A 169 -17.66 5.85 2.13
C PHE A 169 -16.52 6.69 1.54
N SER A 170 -16.45 6.84 0.22
CA SER A 170 -15.30 7.47 -0.43
C SER A 170 -15.20 8.99 -0.22
N VAL A 171 -16.33 9.70 -0.16
CA VAL A 171 -16.38 11.17 -0.07
C VAL A 171 -16.65 11.67 1.33
N ALA A 172 -17.32 10.89 2.20
CA ALA A 172 -17.57 11.29 3.57
C ALA A 172 -16.73 10.48 4.57
N GLY A 173 -17.04 9.19 4.75
CA GLY A 173 -16.46 8.37 5.81
C GLY A 173 -14.93 8.28 5.76
N TYR A 174 -14.37 7.88 4.62
CA TYR A 174 -12.94 7.59 4.47
C TYR A 174 -12.07 8.85 4.33
N ARG A 175 -12.66 10.05 4.38
CA ARG A 175 -11.91 11.30 4.53
C ARG A 175 -11.39 11.56 5.93
N LEU A 176 -11.71 10.67 6.88
CA LEU A 176 -11.17 10.67 8.24
C LEU A 176 -9.63 10.79 8.27
N GLY A 177 -8.93 10.28 7.25
CA GLY A 177 -7.47 10.36 7.17
C GLY A 177 -6.94 11.80 7.17
N HIS A 178 -7.69 12.79 6.67
CA HIS A 178 -7.23 14.18 6.66
C HIS A 178 -7.07 14.80 8.06
N SER A 179 -7.82 14.33 9.06
CA SER A 179 -7.63 14.78 10.45
C SER A 179 -6.52 14.04 11.18
N MET A 180 -5.99 12.95 10.60
CA MET A 180 -4.89 12.16 11.16
C MET A 180 -3.51 12.63 10.68
N ILE A 181 -3.46 13.56 9.74
CA ILE A 181 -2.21 14.11 9.20
C ILE A 181 -1.50 14.90 10.30
N ARG A 182 -0.22 14.59 10.50
CA ARG A 182 0.67 15.34 11.41
C ARG A 182 1.34 16.48 10.65
N PRO A 183 1.68 17.60 11.31
CA PRO A 183 2.37 18.71 10.65
C PRO A 183 3.72 18.29 10.09
N ASP A 184 4.47 17.47 10.83
CA ASP A 184 5.81 17.01 10.48
C ASP A 184 5.97 15.51 10.70
N TYR A 185 6.83 14.90 9.90
CA TYR A 185 7.18 13.49 9.97
C TYR A 185 8.69 13.32 10.05
N ARG A 186 9.13 12.54 11.04
CA ARG A 186 10.52 12.11 11.18
C ARG A 186 10.71 10.83 10.36
N LEU A 187 11.29 10.96 9.17
CA LEU A 187 11.53 9.82 8.29
C LEU A 187 12.62 8.91 8.83
N ASN A 188 13.69 9.49 9.38
CA ASN A 188 14.82 8.79 9.99
C ASN A 188 15.52 9.68 11.03
N ASP A 189 16.68 9.24 11.55
CA ASP A 189 17.44 9.98 12.57
C ASP A 189 17.80 11.40 12.15
N SER A 190 18.09 11.59 10.86
CA SER A 190 18.60 12.85 10.30
C SER A 190 17.52 13.71 9.63
N VAL A 191 16.34 13.16 9.34
CA VAL A 191 15.33 13.82 8.51
C VAL A 191 14.00 13.97 9.26
N LEU A 192 13.65 15.23 9.56
CA LEU A 192 12.35 15.67 10.08
C LEU A 192 11.85 16.81 9.18
N LEU A 193 10.72 16.59 8.50
CA LEU A 193 10.21 17.54 7.50
C LEU A 193 8.69 17.72 7.61
N PRO A 194 8.17 18.89 7.22
CA PRO A 194 6.73 19.10 7.16
C PRO A 194 6.10 18.28 6.03
N ILE A 195 4.90 17.76 6.26
CA ILE A 195 4.12 17.08 5.20
C ILE A 195 3.70 18.07 4.11
N PHE A 196 3.22 19.23 4.54
CA PHE A 196 2.86 20.36 3.68
C PHE A 196 3.72 21.55 4.10
N PRO A 197 4.64 22.03 3.25
CA PRO A 197 5.37 23.24 3.55
C PRO A 197 4.38 24.41 3.61
N VAL A 198 4.40 25.19 4.70
CA VAL A 198 3.55 26.37 4.83
C VAL A 198 4.01 27.43 3.81
N GLY A 199 3.18 27.73 2.80
CA GLY A 199 3.47 28.71 1.75
C GLY A 199 3.25 28.23 0.31
N ALA A 200 2.15 27.53 0.01
CA ALA A 200 1.82 27.11 -1.35
C ALA A 200 1.41 28.31 -2.26
N PRO A 201 1.44 28.14 -3.59
CA PRO A 201 2.43 28.59 -4.59
C PRO A 201 2.54 30.13 -4.80
N PRO A 202 3.56 30.63 -5.56
CA PRO A 202 4.60 29.87 -6.27
C PRO A 202 5.63 29.31 -5.27
N ALA A 203 6.63 28.55 -5.77
CA ALA A 203 7.64 27.84 -4.97
C ALA A 203 7.95 28.48 -3.61
N PRO A 204 8.10 27.69 -2.52
CA PRO A 204 8.46 28.24 -1.22
C PRO A 204 9.59 29.26 -1.41
N ALA A 205 9.38 30.49 -0.93
CA ALA A 205 10.34 31.57 -1.14
C ALA A 205 11.74 31.11 -0.71
N PRO A 206 12.83 31.64 -1.31
CA PRO A 206 14.18 31.24 -0.95
C PRO A 206 14.37 31.27 0.57
N GLY A 207 14.60 30.10 1.19
CA GLY A 207 14.75 29.94 2.63
C GLY A 207 13.63 29.20 3.38
N PHE A 208 12.53 28.80 2.73
CA PHE A 208 11.53 27.93 3.36
C PHE A 208 11.91 26.43 3.23
N PRO A 209 11.66 25.59 4.27
CA PRO A 209 12.08 24.19 4.29
C PRO A 209 11.43 23.35 3.18
N GLU A 210 12.21 22.43 2.62
CA GLU A 210 11.72 21.39 1.69
C GLU A 210 10.64 20.54 2.39
N GLY A 211 9.50 20.32 1.73
CA GLY A 211 8.41 19.49 2.27
C GLY A 211 8.38 18.09 1.66
N LEU A 212 7.59 17.21 2.26
CA LEU A 212 7.39 15.82 1.80
C LEU A 212 6.43 15.70 0.59
N THR A 213 6.13 16.81 -0.09
CA THR A 213 5.32 16.81 -1.32
C THR A 213 6.02 16.00 -2.41
N GLY A 214 5.26 15.09 -3.04
CA GLY A 214 5.74 14.19 -4.06
C GLY A 214 5.65 14.76 -5.48
N PHE A 215 5.31 13.91 -6.45
CA PHE A 215 5.31 14.19 -7.90
C PHE A 215 6.65 14.71 -8.44
N ARG A 216 7.75 14.30 -7.81
CA ARG A 216 9.13 14.68 -8.13
C ARG A 216 10.09 13.59 -7.69
N ALA A 217 11.30 13.58 -8.25
CA ALA A 217 12.37 12.69 -7.80
C ALA A 217 12.54 12.72 -6.28
N MET A 218 12.63 11.53 -5.67
CA MET A 218 12.89 11.42 -4.25
C MET A 218 14.30 11.87 -3.92
N ASN A 219 14.46 12.58 -2.79
CA ASN A 219 15.79 12.82 -2.24
C ASN A 219 16.39 11.48 -1.74
N PRO A 220 17.59 11.08 -2.19
CA PRO A 220 18.19 9.81 -1.80
C PRO A 220 18.46 9.64 -0.31
N ALA A 221 18.43 10.70 0.50
CA ALA A 221 18.63 10.63 1.96
C ALA A 221 17.31 10.44 2.75
N TRP A 222 16.17 10.39 2.08
CA TRP A 222 14.84 10.40 2.72
C TRP A 222 14.26 9.01 2.97
N GLY A 223 15.11 8.00 3.10
CA GLY A 223 14.66 6.64 3.44
C GLY A 223 13.91 6.63 4.75
N ILE A 224 12.78 5.94 4.77
CA ILE A 224 11.97 5.74 5.97
C ILE A 224 12.57 4.65 6.84
N ASP A 225 12.70 4.97 8.12
CA ASP A 225 12.78 3.99 9.20
C ASP A 225 11.34 3.59 9.62
N TRP A 226 10.88 2.46 9.10
CA TRP A 226 9.50 2.00 9.26
C TRP A 226 9.08 1.79 10.72
N GLY A 227 10.02 1.54 11.63
CA GLY A 227 9.74 1.40 13.06
C GLY A 227 9.27 2.69 13.75
N ARG A 228 9.27 3.82 13.01
CA ARG A 228 8.69 5.11 13.43
C ARG A 228 7.23 5.28 12.98
N PHE A 229 6.77 4.47 12.03
CA PHE A 229 5.47 4.59 11.38
C PHE A 229 4.54 3.42 11.71
N ILE A 230 5.10 2.23 11.84
CA ILE A 230 4.39 0.99 12.15
C ILE A 230 5.09 0.23 13.26
N ASP A 231 4.31 -0.49 14.05
CA ASP A 231 4.84 -1.35 15.11
C ASP A 231 5.44 -2.62 14.48
N ILE A 232 6.75 -2.59 14.23
CA ILE A 232 7.51 -3.75 13.74
C ILE A 232 8.03 -4.66 14.85
N ASP A 233 8.08 -4.13 16.08
CA ASP A 233 8.47 -4.86 17.29
C ASP A 233 7.29 -4.94 18.26
N VAL A 234 7.17 -6.05 19.00
CA VAL A 234 6.30 -6.10 20.18
C VAL A 234 6.98 -5.27 21.28
N ARG A 235 6.63 -3.98 21.36
CA ARG A 235 7.10 -3.13 22.46
C ARG A 235 6.28 -3.44 23.71
N THR A 236 6.88 -4.13 24.68
CA THR A 236 6.32 -4.24 26.03
C THR A 236 6.39 -2.85 26.68
N TYR A 237 5.24 -2.21 26.80
CA TYR A 237 5.05 -1.01 27.62
C TYR A 237 4.88 -1.38 29.09
#